data_AF-A0A7S3AED5-F1
#
_entry.id   AF-A0A7S3AED5-F1
#
_cell.length_a   1.000
_cell.length_b   1.000
_cell.length_c   1.000
_cell.angle_alpha   90.00
_cell.angle_beta   90.00
_cell.angle_gamma   90.00
#
_symmetry.space_group_name_H-M   'P 1'
#
loop_
_entity.id
_entity.type
_entity.pdbx_description
1 polymer ?
#
loop_
_entity_poly.entity_id
_entity_poly.type
_entity_poly.pdbx_seq_one_letter_code
_entity_poly.pdbx_strand_id
1 'polypeptide(L)'
;EGAAEGNAAGGLVEVDWGRVEGDEAVVGGTVEVNWGDDGDEEGAAEDGAVEVNWGDDGGGAADGGAMEVNWGDDSGAWVGEIEIEADGNDTSAGELTLATLFEDDVSRNQLIDDLLELQCFLRQRAVETAAASTESLSADLQLDTDELDAQLRAVDGALECLDNDHTRHLLMLDSSSRYMDRQEQVLRQYLDHADKMSQMAEDLKSREAELLLTIQGIYPKYKAVTELIKQRKSDLESAISIHFNGRRINLMGDINSI
;
A
#
# COMPACT_ATOMS: atom_id res chain seq x y z
N GLU A 1 -57.88 0.81 10.32
CA GLU A 1 -57.12 1.54 11.36
C GLU A 1 -56.61 0.50 12.35
N GLY A 2 -55.35 0.41 12.73
CA GLY A 2 -54.15 1.16 12.43
C GLY A 2 -52.94 0.28 12.76
N ALA A 3 -51.83 0.57 12.10
CA ALA A 3 -50.58 -0.17 12.15
C ALA A 3 -49.90 -0.13 13.53
N ALA A 4 -49.17 -1.20 13.86
CA ALA A 4 -48.16 -1.20 14.90
C ALA A 4 -46.83 -1.67 14.28
N GLU A 5 -46.19 -0.78 13.53
CA GLU A 5 -44.75 -0.82 13.30
C GLU A 5 -44.06 -0.19 14.52
N GLY A 6 -43.12 -0.93 15.12
CA GLY A 6 -42.37 -0.52 16.31
C GLY A 6 -40.91 -0.93 16.17
N ASN A 7 -40.26 -0.19 15.27
CA ASN A 7 -38.86 -0.20 14.87
C ASN A 7 -37.84 -0.57 15.97
N ALA A 8 -36.99 -1.55 15.67
CA ALA A 8 -35.72 -1.79 16.35
C ALA A 8 -34.72 -0.74 15.87
N ALA A 9 -34.25 0.12 16.78
CA ALA A 9 -33.14 1.02 16.51
C ALA A 9 -32.12 0.89 17.63
N GLY A 10 -30.97 0.28 17.30
CA GLY A 10 -29.78 0.28 18.13
C GLY A 10 -29.28 1.72 18.28
N GLY A 11 -29.20 2.18 19.52
CA GLY A 11 -28.55 3.43 19.85
C GLY A 11 -27.05 3.26 19.77
N LEU A 12 -26.44 3.85 18.74
CA LEU A 12 -25.01 4.15 18.70
C LEU A 12 -24.71 5.10 19.88
N VAL A 13 -23.80 4.70 20.77
CA VAL A 13 -23.24 5.62 21.77
C VAL A 13 -22.19 6.45 21.04
N GLU A 14 -22.56 7.66 20.63
CA GLU A 14 -21.60 8.66 20.17
C GLU A 14 -20.69 9.04 21.33
N VAL A 15 -19.37 8.85 21.15
CA VAL A 15 -18.35 9.34 22.07
C VAL A 15 -18.07 10.80 21.70
N ASP A 16 -18.59 11.71 22.52
CA ASP A 16 -18.34 13.14 22.43
C ASP A 16 -16.90 13.46 22.87
N TRP A 17 -16.06 13.84 21.91
CA TRP A 17 -14.68 14.26 22.12
C TRP A 17 -14.52 15.78 22.28
N GLY A 18 -15.49 16.46 22.90
CA GLY A 18 -15.30 17.77 23.54
C GLY A 18 -14.49 18.78 22.72
N ARG A 19 -15.05 19.25 21.61
CA ARG A 19 -14.49 20.38 20.85
C ARG A 19 -14.55 21.64 21.72
N VAL A 20 -13.39 22.09 22.21
CA VAL A 20 -13.25 23.43 22.81
C VAL A 20 -13.09 24.44 21.69
N GLU A 21 -14.15 25.19 21.42
CA GLU A 21 -14.10 26.41 20.62
C GLU A 21 -13.50 27.54 21.47
N GLY A 22 -12.38 28.11 21.01
CA GLY A 22 -11.68 29.18 21.69
C GLY A 22 -10.34 29.48 21.04
N ASP A 23 -10.40 30.20 19.93
CA ASP A 23 -9.31 30.73 19.13
C ASP A 23 -8.44 31.71 19.95
N GLU A 24 -7.14 31.46 20.09
CA GLU A 24 -6.08 32.50 20.06
C GLU A 24 -4.75 31.85 19.65
N ALA A 25 -4.23 32.33 18.52
CA ALA A 25 -2.95 31.92 17.95
C ALA A 25 -1.77 32.27 18.87
N VAL A 26 -1.03 31.25 19.33
CA VAL A 26 0.36 31.41 19.77
C VAL A 26 1.24 30.69 18.78
N VAL A 27 1.74 31.47 17.82
CA VAL A 27 2.88 31.13 16.97
C VAL A 27 4.15 31.36 17.77
N GLY A 28 5.03 30.37 17.83
CA GLY A 28 6.44 30.55 18.16
C GLY A 28 6.92 29.78 19.39
N GLY A 29 7.23 28.50 19.19
CA GLY A 29 7.98 27.69 20.14
C GLY A 29 8.19 26.30 19.56
N THR A 30 9.26 26.12 18.79
CA THR A 30 9.71 24.80 18.31
C THR A 30 10.03 23.94 19.53
N VAL A 31 9.12 23.01 19.88
CA VAL A 31 9.43 21.96 20.84
C VAL A 31 10.35 20.98 20.12
N GLU A 32 11.65 21.17 20.31
CA GLU A 32 12.67 20.19 19.95
C GLU A 32 12.45 18.95 20.81
N VAL A 33 12.00 17.87 20.17
CA VAL A 33 11.91 16.55 20.81
C VAL A 33 13.34 16.03 20.95
N ASN A 34 13.88 16.15 22.16
CA ASN A 34 15.18 15.60 22.53
C ASN A 34 15.05 14.08 22.68
N TRP A 35 15.46 13.33 21.66
CA TRP A 35 15.64 11.89 21.73
C TRP A 35 16.99 11.61 22.39
N GLY A 36 16.94 11.44 23.71
CA GLY A 36 18.09 11.31 24.60
C GLY A 36 19.26 10.52 23.99
N ASP A 37 20.42 11.17 24.06
CA ASP A 37 21.78 10.66 23.91
C ASP A 37 22.01 9.46 24.87
N ASP A 38 22.03 8.24 24.33
CA ASP A 38 22.38 7.02 25.06
C ASP A 38 23.90 6.98 25.27
N GLY A 39 24.34 7.65 26.35
CA GLY A 39 25.65 7.45 26.94
C GLY A 39 25.67 6.16 27.78
N ASP A 40 26.52 5.23 27.37
CA ASP A 40 26.88 4.01 28.10
C ASP A 40 27.14 4.27 29.60
N GLU A 41 26.29 3.76 30.48
CA GLU A 41 26.64 3.53 31.89
C GLU A 41 25.91 2.29 32.44
N GLU A 42 26.71 1.27 32.78
CA GLU A 42 26.28 0.02 33.41
C GLU A 42 25.63 0.28 34.78
N GLY A 43 24.47 -0.33 35.03
CA GLY A 43 23.87 -0.33 36.37
C GLY A 43 22.47 -0.95 36.42
N ALA A 44 22.41 -2.22 36.79
CA ALA A 44 21.21 -3.05 36.91
C ALA A 44 20.02 -2.41 37.66
N ALA A 45 18.83 -2.51 37.05
CA ALA A 45 17.57 -2.71 37.75
C ALA A 45 16.60 -3.45 36.82
N GLU A 46 16.22 -4.68 37.20
CA GLU A 46 15.14 -5.44 36.58
C GLU A 46 13.82 -4.69 36.75
N ASP A 47 13.26 -4.16 35.67
CA ASP A 47 11.83 -3.91 35.54
C ASP A 47 11.39 -4.35 34.14
N GLY A 48 10.28 -5.06 34.06
CA GLY A 48 9.85 -5.82 32.88
C GLY A 48 9.52 -4.92 31.70
N ALA A 49 10.51 -4.58 30.89
CA ALA A 49 10.30 -4.09 29.54
C ALA A 49 9.77 -5.26 28.69
N VAL A 50 8.45 -5.31 28.50
CA VAL A 50 7.86 -6.14 27.46
C VAL A 50 8.14 -5.43 26.14
N GLU A 51 9.25 -5.81 25.53
CA GLU A 51 9.62 -5.41 24.17
C GLU A 51 8.54 -5.89 23.21
N VAL A 52 7.81 -4.94 22.62
CA VAL A 52 6.93 -5.24 21.50
C VAL A 52 7.85 -5.54 20.32
N ASN A 53 7.97 -6.82 19.98
CA ASN A 53 8.76 -7.27 18.85
C ASN A 53 8.07 -6.85 17.55
N TRP A 54 8.54 -5.74 16.96
CA TRP A 54 8.14 -5.26 15.64
C TRP A 54 8.85 -6.01 14.51
N GLY A 55 8.95 -7.35 14.63
CA GLY A 55 9.31 -8.24 13.52
C GLY A 55 10.68 -8.02 12.89
N ASP A 56 11.72 -7.76 13.68
CA ASP A 56 13.11 -7.93 13.20
C ASP A 56 13.65 -9.28 13.69
N ASP A 57 13.27 -10.34 12.97
CA ASP A 57 13.93 -11.64 13.09
C ASP A 57 14.59 -11.95 11.75
N GLY A 58 15.80 -11.43 11.58
CA GLY A 58 16.76 -11.97 10.61
C GLY A 58 17.19 -11.03 9.49
N GLY A 59 18.13 -10.14 9.82
CA GLY A 59 19.28 -9.84 8.96
C GLY A 59 19.03 -8.93 7.76
N GLY A 60 19.46 -7.68 7.90
CA GLY A 60 19.92 -6.86 6.77
C GLY A 60 19.07 -5.63 6.47
N ALA A 61 19.41 -4.54 7.17
CA ALA A 61 19.42 -3.15 6.72
C ALA A 61 18.16 -2.53 6.08
N ALA A 62 17.62 -1.54 6.81
CA ALA A 62 17.19 -0.23 6.33
C ALA A 62 16.30 -0.15 5.07
N ASP A 63 15.03 0.21 5.24
CA ASP A 63 14.49 1.54 4.89
C ASP A 63 12.96 1.55 5.09
N GLY A 64 12.42 2.66 5.57
CA GLY A 64 10.98 2.90 5.70
C GLY A 64 10.33 3.24 4.35
N GLY A 65 10.61 2.44 3.33
CA GLY A 65 10.00 2.53 2.00
C GLY A 65 8.78 1.63 1.92
N ALA A 66 7.75 2.07 1.20
CA ALA A 66 6.61 1.24 0.83
C ALA A 66 7.09 -0.17 0.44
N MET A 67 6.39 -1.20 0.92
CA MET A 67 6.63 -2.57 0.50
C MET A 67 6.15 -2.69 -0.96
N GLU A 68 6.95 -2.14 -1.86
CA GLU A 68 6.76 -2.24 -3.29
C GLU A 68 6.87 -3.72 -3.62
N VAL A 69 5.76 -4.27 -4.10
CA VAL A 69 5.76 -5.57 -4.73
C VAL A 69 6.67 -5.44 -5.94
N ASN A 70 7.91 -5.90 -5.81
CA ASN A 70 8.82 -6.04 -6.93
C ASN A 70 8.25 -7.15 -7.82
N TRP A 71 7.45 -6.76 -8.80
CA TRP A 71 6.91 -7.63 -9.85
C TRP A 71 7.98 -8.10 -10.85
N GLY A 72 9.26 -8.00 -10.50
CA GLY A 72 10.34 -8.06 -11.45
C GLY A 72 10.49 -6.70 -12.09
N ASP A 73 11.39 -5.89 -11.54
CA ASP A 73 12.22 -5.03 -12.38
C ASP A 73 13.04 -5.92 -13.33
N ASP A 74 12.40 -6.43 -14.39
CA ASP A 74 13.07 -6.80 -15.63
C ASP A 74 13.40 -5.51 -16.42
N SER A 75 14.02 -4.52 -15.75
CA SER A 75 15.07 -3.69 -16.35
C SER A 75 16.41 -4.43 -16.43
N GLY A 76 16.37 -5.77 -16.32
CA GLY A 76 17.08 -6.62 -17.28
C GLY A 76 16.61 -6.23 -18.68
N ALA A 77 17.17 -5.11 -19.15
CA ALA A 77 16.84 -4.44 -20.38
C ALA A 77 16.45 -5.46 -21.44
N TRP A 78 15.24 -5.29 -21.98
CA TRP A 78 15.06 -5.43 -23.42
C TRP A 78 16.05 -4.47 -24.07
N VAL A 79 17.33 -4.83 -24.07
CA VAL A 79 18.25 -4.47 -25.12
C VAL A 79 17.63 -5.21 -26.29
N GLY A 80 16.73 -4.53 -27.00
CA GLY A 80 16.53 -4.77 -28.41
C GLY A 80 17.86 -4.50 -29.09
N GLU A 81 18.84 -5.37 -28.87
CA GLU A 81 19.87 -5.63 -29.85
C GLU A 81 19.09 -6.28 -30.97
N ILE A 82 18.70 -5.44 -31.93
CA ILE A 82 18.32 -5.90 -33.25
C ILE A 82 19.59 -6.54 -33.79
N GLU A 83 19.80 -7.80 -33.43
CA GLU A 83 20.73 -8.66 -34.12
C GLU A 83 20.08 -8.91 -35.48
N ILE A 84 20.53 -8.14 -36.47
CA ILE A 84 20.19 -8.39 -37.87
C ILE A 84 20.84 -9.74 -38.18
N GLU A 85 20.09 -10.82 -37.99
CA GLU A 85 20.49 -12.16 -38.41
C GLU A 85 20.64 -12.12 -39.93
N ALA A 86 21.88 -11.94 -40.34
CA ALA A 86 22.32 -12.12 -41.71
C ALA A 86 22.50 -13.60 -41.97
N ASP A 87 21.43 -14.40 -41.94
CA ASP A 87 21.37 -15.66 -42.68
C ASP A 87 19.93 -16.15 -42.81
N GLY A 88 19.54 -16.41 -44.06
CA GLY A 88 18.22 -16.91 -44.39
C GLY A 88 18.06 -18.38 -44.03
N ASN A 89 16.86 -18.71 -43.57
CA ASN A 89 16.22 -20.01 -43.69
C ASN A 89 17.02 -21.20 -43.13
N ASP A 90 16.81 -21.49 -41.86
CA ASP A 90 16.81 -22.85 -41.32
C ASP A 90 15.58 -23.05 -40.40
N THR A 91 14.38 -22.89 -40.95
CA THR A 91 13.19 -23.50 -40.34
C THR A 91 13.29 -25.00 -40.53
N SER A 92 13.89 -25.69 -39.56
CA SER A 92 13.59 -27.09 -39.34
C SER A 92 12.09 -27.18 -39.05
N ALA A 93 11.32 -27.48 -40.10
CA ALA A 93 9.87 -27.56 -40.12
C ALA A 93 9.39 -28.77 -39.30
N GLY A 94 9.59 -28.72 -37.98
CA GLY A 94 8.64 -29.31 -37.05
C GLY A 94 7.35 -28.51 -37.20
N GLU A 95 6.28 -29.19 -37.58
CA GLU A 95 4.93 -28.62 -37.69
C GLU A 95 4.58 -27.90 -36.38
N LEU A 96 4.75 -26.57 -36.35
CA LEU A 96 4.35 -25.73 -35.22
C LEU A 96 2.83 -25.83 -35.13
N THR A 97 2.36 -26.68 -34.23
CA THR A 97 0.94 -26.74 -33.89
C THR A 97 0.60 -25.53 -33.03
N LEU A 98 -0.66 -25.09 -33.05
CA LEU A 98 -1.12 -23.94 -32.27
C LEU A 98 -0.86 -24.10 -30.76
N ALA A 99 -0.71 -25.34 -30.28
CA ALA A 99 -0.33 -25.64 -28.89
C ALA A 99 1.15 -25.34 -28.61
N THR A 100 2.05 -25.75 -29.51
CA THR A 100 3.51 -25.59 -29.32
C THR A 100 4.01 -24.18 -29.54
N LEU A 101 3.22 -23.32 -30.20
CA LEU A 101 3.60 -21.94 -30.54
C LEU A 101 3.67 -21.01 -29.32
N PHE A 102 2.97 -21.33 -28.23
CA PHE A 102 2.98 -20.53 -27.01
C PHE A 102 3.82 -21.13 -25.87
N GLU A 103 4.26 -22.39 -26.03
CA GLU A 103 5.09 -23.10 -25.04
C GLU A 103 6.55 -22.62 -25.07
N ASP A 104 7.09 -22.33 -26.26
CA ASP A 104 8.47 -21.87 -26.43
C ASP A 104 8.55 -20.34 -26.58
N ASP A 105 9.36 -19.71 -25.73
CA ASP A 105 9.57 -18.27 -25.69
C ASP A 105 10.07 -17.73 -27.03
N VAL A 106 10.90 -18.51 -27.74
CA VAL A 106 11.45 -18.13 -29.05
C VAL A 106 10.34 -18.02 -30.10
N SER A 107 9.49 -19.04 -30.19
CA SER A 107 8.38 -19.08 -31.16
C SER A 107 7.32 -18.02 -30.87
N ARG A 108 7.07 -17.72 -29.60
CA ARG A 108 6.17 -16.64 -29.19
C ARG A 108 6.70 -15.27 -29.61
N ASN A 109 7.99 -15.01 -29.38
CA ASN A 109 8.60 -13.74 -29.76
C ASN A 109 8.60 -13.56 -31.28
N GLN A 110 8.91 -14.62 -32.04
CA GLN A 110 8.80 -14.61 -33.50
C GLN A 110 7.38 -14.26 -33.97
N LEU A 111 6.34 -14.83 -33.35
CA LEU A 111 4.96 -14.47 -33.69
C LEU A 111 4.64 -13.00 -33.35
N ILE A 112 5.15 -12.46 -32.24
CA ILE A 112 4.96 -11.05 -31.90
C ILE A 112 5.66 -10.15 -32.93
N ASP A 113 6.88 -10.50 -33.33
CA ASP A 113 7.64 -9.79 -34.35
C ASP A 113 6.90 -9.82 -35.70
N ASP A 114 6.43 -10.99 -36.13
CA ASP A 114 5.61 -11.16 -37.35
C ASP A 114 4.34 -10.29 -37.32
N LEU A 115 3.66 -10.22 -36.15
CA LEU A 115 2.47 -9.37 -35.97
C LEU A 115 2.80 -7.88 -36.01
N LEU A 116 3.94 -7.46 -35.45
CA LEU A 116 4.41 -6.07 -35.50
C LEU A 116 4.83 -5.68 -36.91
N GLU A 117 5.52 -6.56 -37.64
CA GLU A 117 5.86 -6.38 -39.05
C GLU A 117 4.60 -6.24 -39.91
N LEU A 118 3.62 -7.12 -39.70
CA LEU A 118 2.35 -7.09 -40.42
C LEU A 118 1.54 -5.83 -40.07
N GLN A 119 1.56 -5.37 -38.81
CA GLN A 119 0.97 -4.09 -38.40
C GLN A 119 1.63 -2.91 -39.15
N CYS A 120 2.97 -2.89 -39.24
CA CYS A 120 3.71 -1.85 -39.95
C CYS A 120 3.39 -1.86 -41.44
N PHE A 121 3.35 -3.04 -42.05
CA PHE A 121 2.95 -3.23 -43.44
C PHE A 121 1.54 -2.71 -43.71
N LEU A 122 0.55 -3.10 -42.89
CA LEU A 122 -0.84 -2.65 -43.04
C LEU A 122 -0.99 -1.14 -42.85
N ARG A 123 -0.27 -0.55 -41.89
CA ARG A 123 -0.25 0.92 -41.69
C ARG A 123 0.33 1.65 -42.89
N GLN A 124 1.47 1.18 -43.41
CA GLN A 124 2.05 1.75 -44.62
C GLN A 124 1.07 1.61 -45.79
N ARG A 125 0.43 0.45 -45.92
CA ARG A 125 -0.55 0.16 -46.97
C ARG A 125 -1.75 1.10 -46.92
N ALA A 126 -2.27 1.38 -45.72
CA ALA A 126 -3.38 2.31 -45.52
C ALA A 126 -3.02 3.75 -45.93
N VAL A 127 -1.77 4.17 -45.73
CA VAL A 127 -1.29 5.49 -46.18
C VAL A 127 -1.15 5.55 -47.69
N GLU A 128 -0.61 4.50 -48.33
CA GLU A 128 -0.45 4.42 -49.78
C GLU A 128 -1.80 4.41 -50.52
N THR A 129 -2.79 3.68 -50.00
CA THR A 129 -4.16 3.67 -50.57
C THR A 129 -4.84 5.03 -50.42
N ALA A 130 -4.67 5.70 -49.27
CA ALA A 130 -5.19 7.06 -49.06
C ALA A 130 -4.51 8.09 -49.98
N ALA A 131 -3.23 7.91 -50.30
CA ALA A 131 -2.47 8.79 -51.19
C ALA A 131 -2.69 8.54 -52.69
N ALA A 132 -3.57 7.59 -53.06
CA ALA A 132 -3.84 7.17 -54.44
C ALA A 132 -2.58 6.75 -55.23
N SER A 133 -1.49 6.36 -54.55
CA SER A 133 -0.22 5.98 -55.19
C SER A 133 -0.16 4.50 -55.59
N THR A 134 -1.31 3.81 -55.63
CA THR A 134 -1.42 2.37 -55.81
C THR A 134 -1.49 1.91 -57.27
N GLU A 135 -1.35 2.83 -58.24
CA GLU A 135 -1.42 2.52 -59.68
C GLU A 135 -0.32 1.56 -60.18
N SER A 136 0.73 1.32 -59.39
CA SER A 136 1.84 0.42 -59.75
C SER A 136 1.63 -1.05 -59.38
N LEU A 137 0.54 -1.41 -58.69
CA LEU A 137 0.41 -2.71 -58.03
C LEU A 137 -0.52 -3.68 -58.74
N SER A 138 -0.22 -4.97 -58.61
CA SER A 138 -1.05 -6.08 -59.08
C SER A 138 -2.45 -6.00 -58.47
N ALA A 139 -3.49 -6.32 -59.26
CA ALA A 139 -4.89 -6.26 -58.82
C ALA A 139 -5.17 -7.07 -57.53
N ASP A 140 -4.44 -8.17 -57.31
CA ASP A 140 -4.58 -9.02 -56.12
C ASP A 140 -4.10 -8.35 -54.82
N LEU A 141 -3.30 -7.28 -54.90
CA LEU A 141 -2.78 -6.51 -53.77
C LEU A 141 -3.55 -5.20 -53.54
N GLN A 142 -4.53 -4.90 -54.39
CA GLN A 142 -5.43 -3.75 -54.23
C GLN A 142 -6.51 -4.11 -53.21
N LEU A 143 -6.16 -4.03 -51.93
CA LEU A 143 -7.10 -4.18 -50.82
C LEU A 143 -7.98 -2.93 -50.71
N ASP A 144 -9.26 -3.13 -50.46
CA ASP A 144 -10.19 -2.04 -50.14
C ASP A 144 -9.82 -1.41 -48.79
N THR A 145 -10.10 -0.11 -48.63
CA THR A 145 -9.78 0.63 -47.40
C THR A 145 -10.46 0.03 -46.17
N ASP A 146 -11.69 -0.45 -46.34
CA ASP A 146 -12.47 -1.05 -45.25
C ASP A 146 -11.89 -2.42 -44.82
N GLU A 147 -11.35 -3.19 -45.78
CA GLU A 147 -10.68 -4.46 -45.51
C GLU A 147 -9.34 -4.25 -44.80
N LEU A 148 -8.56 -3.25 -45.22
CA LEU A 148 -7.32 -2.86 -44.55
C LEU A 148 -7.57 -2.43 -43.11
N ASP A 149 -8.56 -1.58 -42.88
CA ASP A 149 -8.96 -1.13 -41.56
C ASP A 149 -9.42 -2.30 -40.67
N ALA A 150 -10.14 -3.28 -41.24
CA ALA A 150 -10.56 -4.46 -40.51
C ALA A 150 -9.37 -5.36 -40.13
N GLN A 151 -8.43 -5.59 -41.04
CA GLN A 151 -7.21 -6.36 -40.78
C GLN A 151 -6.33 -5.68 -39.74
N LEU A 152 -6.16 -4.36 -39.82
CA LEU A 152 -5.37 -3.59 -38.86
C LEU A 152 -5.97 -3.69 -37.44
N ARG A 153 -7.30 -3.55 -37.31
CA ARG A 153 -7.99 -3.75 -36.02
C ARG A 153 -7.84 -5.18 -35.49
N ALA A 154 -7.86 -6.19 -36.36
CA ALA A 154 -7.69 -7.57 -35.93
C ALA A 154 -6.26 -7.83 -35.39
N VAL A 155 -5.26 -7.25 -36.03
CA VAL A 155 -3.84 -7.37 -35.64
C VAL A 155 -3.56 -6.59 -34.36
N ASP A 156 -4.07 -5.36 -34.26
CA ASP A 156 -4.00 -4.57 -33.03
C ASP A 156 -4.67 -5.32 -31.87
N GLY A 157 -5.85 -5.90 -32.09
CA GLY A 157 -6.53 -6.71 -31.06
C GLY A 157 -5.76 -7.98 -30.68
N ALA A 158 -5.10 -8.64 -31.65
CA ALA A 158 -4.27 -9.80 -31.36
C ALA A 158 -3.03 -9.43 -30.53
N LEU A 159 -2.36 -8.32 -30.87
CA LEU A 159 -1.24 -7.77 -30.11
C LEU A 159 -1.68 -7.38 -28.71
N GLU A 160 -2.79 -6.67 -28.54
CA GLU A 160 -3.34 -6.32 -27.21
C GLU A 160 -3.64 -7.58 -26.37
N CYS A 161 -4.16 -8.64 -26.98
CA CYS A 161 -4.41 -9.90 -26.28
C CYS A 161 -3.11 -10.58 -25.83
N LEU A 162 -2.04 -10.53 -26.64
CA LEU A 162 -0.76 -11.17 -26.33
C LEU A 162 0.13 -10.33 -25.41
N ASP A 163 -0.03 -9.00 -25.45
CA ASP A 163 0.71 -8.03 -24.65
C ASP A 163 0.07 -7.78 -23.27
N ASN A 164 -1.16 -8.28 -23.05
CA ASN A 164 -1.84 -8.17 -21.77
C ASN A 164 -1.05 -8.88 -20.65
N ASP A 165 -0.79 -8.16 -19.55
CA ASP A 165 -0.08 -8.71 -18.39
C ASP A 165 -0.69 -10.02 -17.89
N HIS A 166 -2.02 -10.14 -17.96
CA HIS A 166 -2.71 -11.34 -17.54
C HIS A 166 -2.37 -12.55 -18.44
N THR A 167 -2.34 -12.37 -19.76
CA THR A 167 -2.02 -13.45 -20.69
C THR A 167 -0.54 -13.81 -20.60
N ARG A 168 0.36 -12.82 -20.44
CA ARG A 168 1.78 -13.05 -20.14
C ARG A 168 1.98 -13.89 -18.88
N HIS A 169 1.31 -13.54 -17.79
CA HIS A 169 1.41 -14.30 -16.54
C HIS A 169 0.86 -15.72 -16.69
N LEU A 170 -0.23 -15.91 -17.43
CA LEU A 170 -0.78 -17.24 -17.72
C LEU A 170 0.19 -18.09 -18.55
N LEU A 171 0.82 -17.49 -19.57
CA LEU A 171 1.84 -18.14 -20.38
C LEU A 171 3.07 -18.53 -19.54
N MET A 172 3.53 -17.63 -18.65
CA MET A 172 4.64 -17.93 -17.74
C MET A 172 4.30 -19.02 -16.72
N LEU A 173 3.04 -19.09 -16.27
CA LEU A 173 2.56 -20.12 -15.36
C LEU A 173 2.56 -21.51 -16.03
N ASP A 174 2.23 -21.56 -17.32
CA ASP A 174 2.20 -22.79 -18.11
C ASP A 174 3.59 -23.24 -18.54
N SER A 175 4.44 -22.31 -19.02
CA SER A 175 5.77 -22.62 -19.54
C SER A 175 6.82 -22.88 -18.45
N SER A 176 6.66 -22.29 -17.25
CA SER A 176 7.67 -22.32 -16.20
C SER A 176 7.14 -22.78 -14.85
N SER A 177 7.46 -24.02 -14.47
CA SER A 177 7.17 -24.54 -13.13
C SER A 177 7.82 -23.71 -12.02
N ARG A 178 8.99 -23.11 -12.29
CA ARG A 178 9.69 -22.24 -11.33
C ARG A 178 8.92 -20.95 -11.06
N TYR A 179 8.24 -20.41 -12.07
CA TYR A 179 7.39 -19.24 -11.90
C TYR A 179 6.20 -19.58 -11.00
N MET A 180 5.56 -20.73 -11.22
CA MET A 180 4.50 -21.25 -10.35
C MET A 180 4.98 -21.40 -8.90
N ASP A 181 6.14 -22.01 -8.66
CA ASP A 181 6.70 -22.18 -7.31
C ASP A 181 6.94 -20.83 -6.62
N ARG A 182 7.43 -19.82 -7.35
CA ARG A 182 7.61 -18.46 -6.82
C ARG A 182 6.27 -17.82 -6.47
N GLN A 183 5.27 -17.93 -7.34
CA GLN A 183 3.93 -17.40 -7.06
C GLN A 183 3.31 -18.08 -5.83
N GLU A 184 3.51 -19.39 -5.68
CA GLU A 184 3.09 -20.12 -4.48
C GLU A 184 3.79 -19.61 -3.22
N GLN A 185 5.09 -19.36 -3.27
CA GLN A 185 5.86 -18.81 -2.15
C GLN A 185 5.37 -17.41 -1.76
N VAL A 186 5.12 -16.54 -2.73
CA VAL A 186 4.60 -15.18 -2.49
C VAL A 186 3.22 -15.23 -1.83
N LEU A 187 2.33 -16.08 -2.34
CA LEU A 187 1.00 -16.25 -1.74
C LEU A 187 1.06 -16.80 -0.31
N ARG A 188 1.96 -17.75 -0.03
CA ARG A 188 2.21 -18.23 1.34
C ARG A 188 2.69 -17.12 2.24
N GLN A 189 3.65 -16.31 1.77
CA GLN A 189 4.13 -15.16 2.53
C GLN A 189 3.00 -14.18 2.86
N TYR A 190 2.13 -13.85 1.90
CA TYR A 190 0.98 -12.99 2.16
C TYR A 190 0.00 -13.56 3.18
N LEU A 191 -0.23 -14.87 3.14
CA LEU A 191 -1.07 -15.56 4.12
C LEU A 191 -0.45 -15.46 5.51
N ASP A 192 0.84 -15.75 5.65
CA ASP A 192 1.55 -15.65 6.93
C ASP A 192 1.53 -14.20 7.48
N HIS A 193 1.64 -13.20 6.61
CA HIS A 193 1.53 -11.79 7.01
C HIS A 193 0.10 -11.43 7.45
N ALA A 194 -0.91 -11.91 6.73
CA ALA A 194 -2.31 -11.71 7.11
C ALA A 194 -2.62 -12.33 8.48
N ASP A 195 -2.13 -13.55 8.73
CA ASP A 195 -2.29 -14.24 10.01
C ASP A 195 -1.60 -13.48 11.14
N LYS A 196 -0.35 -13.03 10.95
CA LYS A 196 0.35 -12.19 11.95
C LYS A 196 -0.39 -10.89 12.24
N MET A 197 -0.86 -10.19 11.21
CA MET A 197 -1.60 -8.94 11.38
C MET A 197 -2.93 -9.16 12.11
N SER A 198 -3.57 -10.31 11.89
CA SER A 198 -4.79 -10.69 12.62
C SER A 198 -4.52 -10.92 14.11
N GLN A 199 -3.43 -11.60 14.45
CA GLN A 199 -3.00 -11.83 15.83
C GLN A 199 -2.64 -10.50 16.52
N MET A 200 -1.87 -9.65 15.85
CA MET A 200 -1.53 -8.31 16.38
C MET A 200 -2.78 -7.46 16.63
N ALA A 201 -3.79 -7.55 15.77
CA ALA A 201 -5.05 -6.84 15.97
C ALA A 201 -5.83 -7.37 17.18
N GLU A 202 -5.76 -8.67 17.48
CA GLU A 202 -6.34 -9.26 18.69
C GLU A 202 -5.57 -8.84 19.95
N ASP A 203 -4.24 -8.83 19.90
CA ASP A 203 -3.39 -8.38 21.01
C ASP A 203 -3.58 -6.89 21.33
N LEU A 204 -3.76 -6.04 20.32
CA LEU A 204 -4.07 -4.63 20.53
C LEU A 204 -5.44 -4.44 21.19
N LYS A 205 -6.45 -5.24 20.83
CA LYS A 205 -7.77 -5.20 21.48
C LYS A 205 -7.71 -5.65 22.94
N SER A 206 -6.94 -6.69 23.24
CA SER A 206 -6.78 -7.15 24.64
C SER A 206 -6.06 -6.08 25.47
N ARG A 207 -5.01 -5.47 24.92
CA ARG A 207 -4.29 -4.37 25.56
C ARG A 207 -5.14 -3.12 25.74
N GLU A 208 -5.98 -2.77 24.76
CA GLU A 208 -6.94 -1.68 24.90
C GLU A 208 -7.89 -1.92 26.08
N ALA A 209 -8.43 -3.14 26.19
CA ALA A 209 -9.31 -3.50 27.31
C ALA A 209 -8.58 -3.41 28.67
N GLU A 210 -7.34 -3.85 28.76
CA GLU A 210 -6.51 -3.72 29.96
C GLU A 210 -6.25 -2.24 30.31
N LEU A 211 -5.90 -1.41 29.33
CA LEU A 211 -5.67 0.02 29.54
C LEU A 211 -6.96 0.71 30.01
N LEU A 212 -8.12 0.36 29.46
CA LEU A 212 -9.40 0.88 29.95
C LEU A 212 -9.65 0.51 31.42
N LEU A 213 -9.36 -0.72 31.83
CA LEU A 213 -9.48 -1.13 33.23
C LEU A 213 -8.51 -0.38 34.14
N THR A 214 -7.25 -0.18 33.70
CA THR A 214 -6.28 0.59 34.48
C THR A 214 -6.68 2.05 34.63
N ILE A 215 -7.19 2.68 33.56
CA ILE A 215 -7.73 4.05 33.59
C ILE A 215 -8.90 4.13 34.58
N GLN A 216 -9.84 3.19 34.53
CA GLN A 216 -10.96 3.13 35.47
C GLN A 216 -10.51 2.99 36.93
N GLY A 217 -9.41 2.27 37.18
CA GLY A 217 -8.82 2.13 38.52
C GLY A 217 -8.04 3.35 39.02
N ILE A 218 -7.34 4.05 38.12
CA ILE A 218 -6.47 5.20 38.46
C ILE A 218 -7.26 6.50 38.56
N TYR A 219 -8.24 6.71 37.68
CA TYR A 219 -9.05 7.92 37.63
C TYR A 219 -9.72 8.34 38.95
N PRO A 220 -10.34 7.44 39.75
CA PRO A 220 -10.91 7.82 41.05
C PRO A 220 -9.84 8.24 42.06
N LYS A 221 -8.65 7.62 42.03
CA LYS A 221 -7.53 8.00 42.90
C LYS A 221 -7.00 9.38 42.53
N TYR A 222 -6.84 9.64 41.23
CA TYR A 222 -6.46 10.95 40.72
C TYR A 222 -7.46 12.03 41.17
N LYS A 223 -8.76 11.79 41.00
CA LYS A 223 -9.83 12.70 41.48
C LYS A 223 -9.75 12.98 42.97
N ALA A 224 -9.59 11.93 43.79
CA ALA A 224 -9.49 12.08 45.24
C ALA A 224 -8.28 12.95 45.64
N VAL A 225 -7.13 12.77 44.99
CA VAL A 225 -5.94 13.59 45.24
C VAL A 225 -6.17 15.04 44.81
N THR A 226 -6.78 15.29 43.65
CA THR A 226 -7.12 16.63 43.17
C THR A 226 -8.08 17.36 44.13
N GLU A 227 -9.10 16.67 44.64
CA GLU A 227 -10.02 17.23 45.64
C GLU A 227 -9.29 17.58 46.95
N LEU A 228 -8.41 16.70 47.43
CA LEU A 228 -7.58 16.97 48.61
C LEU A 228 -6.66 18.17 48.40
N ILE A 229 -6.03 18.31 47.24
CA ILE A 229 -5.18 19.47 46.91
C ILE A 229 -6.01 20.76 46.93
N LYS A 230 -7.22 20.75 46.35
CA LYS A 230 -8.13 21.91 46.35
C LYS A 230 -8.56 22.30 47.77
N GLN A 231 -8.88 21.32 48.62
CA GLN A 231 -9.17 21.57 50.03
C GLN A 231 -7.98 22.17 50.77
N ARG A 232 -6.79 21.57 50.62
CA ARG A 232 -5.56 22.06 51.25
C ARG A 232 -5.18 23.46 50.79
N LYS A 233 -5.37 23.77 49.50
CA LYS A 233 -5.17 25.12 48.96
C LYS A 233 -6.09 26.12 49.65
N SER A 234 -7.39 25.83 49.74
CA SER A 234 -8.38 26.68 50.42
C SER A 234 -8.03 26.89 51.90
N ASP A 235 -7.63 25.83 52.60
CA ASP A 235 -7.20 25.90 54.00
C ASP A 235 -6.00 26.83 54.16
N LEU A 236 -4.98 26.70 53.29
CA LEU A 236 -3.80 27.55 53.31
C LEU A 236 -4.12 29.02 53.00
N GLU A 237 -4.94 29.29 51.97
CA GLU A 237 -5.37 30.65 51.65
C GLU A 237 -6.11 31.30 52.82
N SER A 238 -6.97 30.54 53.52
CA SER A 238 -7.67 31.04 54.71
C SER A 238 -6.71 31.30 55.88
N ALA A 239 -5.75 30.41 56.12
CA ALA A 239 -4.77 30.55 57.20
C ALA A 239 -3.85 31.77 56.97
N ILE A 240 -3.42 31.99 55.73
CA ILE A 240 -2.61 33.14 55.35
C ILE A 240 -3.47 34.42 55.44
N SER A 241 -4.71 34.42 54.95
CA SER A 241 -5.63 35.59 55.04
C SER A 241 -5.79 36.13 56.46
N ILE A 242 -5.88 35.25 57.47
CA ILE A 242 -5.95 35.63 58.89
C ILE A 242 -4.68 36.40 59.31
N HIS A 243 -3.50 35.95 58.88
CA HIS A 243 -2.23 36.58 59.19
C HIS A 243 -2.04 37.94 58.48
N PHE A 244 -2.78 38.20 57.39
CA PHE A 244 -2.72 39.44 56.60
C PHE A 244 -3.95 40.34 56.78
N ASN A 245 -4.50 40.41 58.00
CA ASN A 245 -5.59 41.32 58.37
C ASN A 245 -6.87 41.14 57.53
N GLY A 246 -7.21 39.90 57.15
CA GLY A 246 -8.46 39.56 56.46
C GLY A 246 -8.50 39.94 54.97
N ARG A 247 -7.35 40.27 54.36
CA ARG A 247 -7.28 40.43 52.90
C ARG A 247 -7.31 39.06 52.23
N ARG A 248 -8.11 38.94 51.16
CA ARG A 248 -8.20 37.72 50.35
C ARG A 248 -6.86 37.50 49.64
N ILE A 249 -6.33 36.29 49.74
CA ILE A 249 -5.07 35.87 49.12
C ILE A 249 -5.37 34.64 48.30
N ASN A 250 -4.99 34.68 47.02
CA ASN A 250 -5.12 33.55 46.10
C ASN A 250 -3.71 33.02 45.81
N LEU A 251 -3.50 31.71 45.99
CA LEU A 251 -2.27 31.05 45.59
C LEU A 251 -2.23 30.97 44.06
N MET A 252 -1.16 31.50 43.47
CA MET A 252 -0.90 31.50 42.03
C MET A 252 0.22 30.53 41.69
N GLY A 253 0.11 29.83 40.56
CA GLY A 253 1.11 28.86 40.07
C GLY A 253 0.47 27.60 39.50
N ASP A 254 1.27 26.57 39.26
CA ASP A 254 0.85 25.30 38.65
C ASP A 254 -0.21 24.55 39.44
N ILE A 255 -0.41 24.87 40.73
CA ILE A 255 -1.50 24.32 41.54
C ILE A 255 -2.89 24.77 41.01
N ASN A 256 -2.94 25.83 40.19
CA ASN A 256 -4.17 26.33 39.56
C ASN A 256 -4.52 25.61 38.26
N SER A 257 -3.61 24.84 37.67
CA SER A 257 -3.85 24.05 36.47
C SER A 257 -4.31 22.61 36.78
N ILE A 258 -4.52 22.26 38.07
CA ILE A 258 -4.91 20.95 38.59
C ILE A 258 -6.41 20.89 38.96
#